data_AF-A0A7Y0APQ1-F1
#
_entry.id   AF-A0A7Y0APQ1-F1
#
_cell.length_a   1.000
_cell.length_b   1.000
_cell.length_c   1.000
_cell.angle_alpha   90.00
_cell.angle_beta   90.00
_cell.angle_gamma   90.00
#
_symmetry.space_group_name_H-M   'P 1'
#
loop_
_entity.id
_entity.type
_entity.pdbx_description
1 polymer ?
#
loop_
_entity_poly.entity_id
_entity_poly.type
_entity_poly.pdbx_seq_one_letter_code
_entity_poly.pdbx_strand_id
1 'polypeptide(L)'
;MKKIYYLPGLISAVLIPVLFWYYGNQRVQPQYTVLDFALPSKEAYNPKNTFEPYRNWKYKKIIVKPNTFTQNQGYYISELKKLQTRNERETGIEFVIDDHNSYLDFIALINTMQLAQQETYAIDVEKTGHFFAVHFYKDPNKNYATCGGTVGPDPYYKERETKNFSDPENVIKNLPKQAFYILFGFLFLVNMSMSALKKIFRSKEKHLYEKDVLLSGTDQRCYYSATVLVLWQPEV
;
A
#
# COMPACT_ATOMS: atom_id res chain seq x y z
N MET A 1 15.13 -37.61 35.62
CA MET A 1 15.68 -36.65 34.64
C MET A 1 14.63 -36.37 33.56
N LYS A 2 14.12 -35.13 33.45
CA LYS A 2 13.11 -34.74 32.44
C LYS A 2 13.78 -34.72 31.05
N LYS A 3 13.29 -35.53 30.11
CA LYS A 3 13.76 -35.53 28.72
C LYS A 3 13.07 -34.41 27.95
N ILE A 4 13.85 -33.41 27.54
CA ILE A 4 13.38 -32.32 26.67
C ILE A 4 13.41 -32.85 25.23
N TYR A 5 12.25 -33.01 24.61
CA TYR A 5 12.16 -33.44 23.22
C TYR A 5 12.37 -32.22 22.32
N TYR A 6 13.61 -31.99 21.90
CA TYR A 6 13.92 -30.95 20.92
C TYR A 6 13.56 -31.44 19.52
N LEU A 7 12.57 -30.79 18.91
CA LEU A 7 12.14 -31.10 17.55
C LEU A 7 12.47 -29.92 16.63
N PRO A 8 13.69 -29.86 16.07
CA PRO A 8 14.20 -28.66 15.39
C PRO A 8 13.33 -28.21 14.20
N GLY A 9 12.62 -29.14 13.57
CA GLY A 9 11.70 -28.83 12.46
C GLY A 9 10.44 -28.07 12.88
N LEU A 10 9.90 -28.32 14.08
CA LEU A 10 8.62 -27.73 14.51
C LEU A 10 8.80 -26.28 14.97
N ILE A 11 9.92 -25.99 15.62
CA ILE A 11 10.30 -24.61 15.96
C ILE A 11 10.44 -23.79 14.68
N SER A 12 11.17 -24.31 13.69
CA SER A 12 11.37 -23.61 12.41
C SER A 12 10.06 -23.41 11.63
N ALA A 13 9.16 -24.40 11.65
CA ALA A 13 7.87 -24.33 10.95
C ALA A 13 6.92 -23.26 11.53
N VAL A 14 7.06 -22.92 12.82
CA VAL A 14 6.28 -21.86 13.46
C VAL A 14 6.99 -20.51 13.38
N LEU A 15 8.30 -20.49 13.62
CA LEU A 15 9.07 -19.24 13.72
C LEU A 15 9.20 -18.53 12.37
N ILE A 16 9.43 -19.29 11.29
CA ILE A 16 9.64 -18.73 9.95
C ILE A 16 8.41 -17.97 9.44
N PRO A 17 7.18 -18.54 9.43
CA PRO A 17 5.99 -17.79 9.01
C PRO A 17 5.71 -16.54 9.85
N VAL A 18 5.92 -16.61 11.16
CA VAL A 18 5.71 -15.47 12.07
C VAL A 18 6.70 -14.34 11.78
N LEU A 19 7.98 -14.67 11.55
CA LEU A 19 8.98 -13.68 11.17
C LEU A 19 8.68 -13.08 9.79
N PHE A 20 8.29 -13.89 8.81
CA PHE A 20 7.89 -13.38 7.49
C PHE A 20 6.64 -12.51 7.55
N TRP A 21 5.67 -12.82 8.40
CA TRP A 21 4.50 -11.96 8.63
C TRP A 21 4.91 -10.63 9.26
N TYR A 22 5.76 -10.67 10.30
CA TYR A 22 6.21 -9.48 11.02
C TYR A 22 7.07 -8.56 10.16
N TYR A 23 8.09 -9.11 9.49
CA TYR A 23 9.02 -8.32 8.66
C TYR A 23 8.49 -8.06 7.24
N GLY A 24 7.68 -8.96 6.68
CA GLY A 24 7.08 -8.78 5.36
C GLY A 24 5.99 -7.70 5.32
N ASN A 25 5.34 -7.40 6.45
CA ASN A 25 4.38 -6.31 6.56
C ASN A 25 5.05 -4.94 6.85
N GLN A 26 6.35 -4.92 7.16
CA GLN A 26 7.10 -3.67 7.27
C GLN A 26 7.34 -3.13 5.87
N ARG A 27 6.78 -1.96 5.58
CA ARG A 27 7.03 -1.25 4.32
C ARG A 27 8.53 -1.00 4.20
N VAL A 28 9.20 -1.73 3.30
CA VAL A 28 10.66 -1.68 3.09
C VAL A 28 11.11 -0.36 2.45
N GLN A 29 10.17 0.51 2.07
CA GLN A 29 10.48 1.82 1.51
C GLN A 29 9.94 2.93 2.43
N PRO A 30 10.78 3.93 2.78
CA PRO A 30 10.29 5.13 3.45
C PRO A 30 9.19 5.78 2.59
N GLN A 31 8.19 6.42 3.20
CA GLN A 31 7.22 7.21 2.44
C GLN A 31 7.96 8.33 1.72
N TYR A 32 8.23 8.14 0.43
CA TYR A 32 8.69 9.21 -0.43
C TYR A 32 7.46 9.95 -0.95
N THR A 33 7.40 11.26 -0.67
CA THR A 33 6.42 12.15 -1.29
C THR A 33 6.98 12.56 -2.63
N VAL A 34 6.68 11.78 -3.68
CA VAL A 34 6.96 12.19 -5.06
C VAL A 34 5.79 13.01 -5.58
N LEU A 35 6.11 14.12 -6.24
CA LEU A 35 5.18 14.83 -7.09
C LEU A 35 5.32 14.25 -8.49
N ASP A 36 4.29 13.55 -8.94
CA ASP A 36 4.21 13.03 -10.30
C ASP A 36 3.42 14.04 -11.16
N PHE A 37 4.05 14.49 -12.24
CA PHE A 37 3.41 15.35 -13.23
C PHE A 37 3.26 14.57 -14.51
N ALA A 38 2.02 14.33 -14.91
CA ALA A 38 1.75 13.78 -16.22
C ALA A 38 2.14 14.82 -17.28
N LEU A 39 3.22 14.55 -18.01
CA LEU A 39 3.53 15.29 -19.22
C LEU A 39 2.62 14.79 -20.35
N PRO A 40 2.03 15.69 -21.16
CA PRO A 40 1.23 15.28 -22.30
C PRO A 40 2.08 14.47 -23.29
N SER A 41 1.48 13.44 -23.90
CA SER A 41 2.17 12.66 -24.93
C SER A 41 2.49 13.56 -26.14
N LYS A 42 3.65 13.32 -26.77
CA LYS A 42 4.03 14.00 -28.02
C LYS A 42 3.24 13.53 -29.25
N GLU A 43 2.39 12.52 -29.09
CA GLU A 43 1.62 11.93 -30.18
C GLU A 43 0.45 12.84 -30.56
N ALA A 44 0.63 13.58 -31.65
CA ALA A 44 -0.30 14.55 -32.23
C ALA A 44 -0.68 15.73 -31.30
N TYR A 45 -0.12 16.91 -31.60
CA TYR A 45 -0.47 18.16 -30.95
C TYR A 45 -1.99 18.41 -31.04
N ASN A 46 -2.66 18.36 -29.89
CA ASN A 46 -4.05 18.76 -29.76
C ASN A 46 -4.13 19.99 -28.84
N PRO A 47 -4.40 21.20 -29.37
CA PRO A 47 -4.42 22.42 -28.57
C PRO A 47 -5.44 22.36 -27.42
N LYS A 48 -6.49 21.55 -27.53
CA LYS A 48 -7.49 21.38 -26.47
C LYS A 48 -6.96 20.65 -25.22
N ASN A 49 -5.89 19.87 -25.37
CA ASN A 49 -5.24 19.13 -24.28
C ASN A 49 -4.05 19.91 -23.70
N THR A 50 -3.89 21.18 -24.08
CA THR A 50 -2.79 22.04 -23.64
C THR A 50 -3.32 23.25 -22.88
N PHE A 51 -2.41 24.03 -22.29
CA PHE A 51 -2.75 25.30 -21.66
C PHE A 51 -3.12 26.41 -22.67
N GLU A 52 -2.89 26.20 -23.97
CA GLU A 52 -3.09 27.23 -25.01
C GLU A 52 -4.49 27.89 -25.02
N PRO A 53 -5.62 27.19 -24.82
CA PRO A 53 -6.93 27.82 -24.81
C PRO A 53 -7.13 28.85 -23.69
N TYR A 54 -6.38 28.69 -22.60
CA TYR A 54 -6.51 29.52 -21.40
C TYR A 54 -5.52 30.69 -21.38
N ARG A 55 -4.46 30.62 -22.21
CA ARG A 55 -3.34 31.56 -22.20
C ARG A 55 -3.72 33.04 -22.27
N ASN A 56 -4.79 33.38 -22.98
CA ASN A 56 -5.22 34.76 -23.20
C ASN A 56 -6.24 35.27 -22.15
N TRP A 57 -6.45 34.53 -21.07
CA TRP A 57 -7.34 34.95 -19.98
C TRP A 57 -6.76 36.13 -19.19
N LYS A 58 -7.61 36.75 -18.35
CA LYS A 58 -7.20 37.86 -17.49
C LYS A 58 -6.52 37.34 -16.24
N TYR A 59 -5.19 37.45 -16.22
CA TYR A 59 -4.38 37.01 -15.09
C TYR A 59 -3.96 38.16 -14.17
N LYS A 60 -4.16 37.97 -12.86
CA LYS A 60 -3.47 38.78 -11.86
C LYS A 60 -2.05 38.22 -11.70
N LYS A 61 -1.05 39.06 -11.97
CA LYS A 61 0.36 38.67 -11.84
C LYS A 61 0.84 38.79 -10.40
N ILE A 62 1.52 37.77 -9.91
CA ILE A 62 2.18 37.72 -8.61
C ILE A 62 3.61 37.26 -8.82
N ILE A 63 4.57 38.11 -8.48
CA ILE A 63 6.00 37.77 -8.55
C ILE A 63 6.38 36.98 -7.31
N VAL A 64 6.84 35.74 -7.50
CA VAL A 64 7.23 34.86 -6.40
C VAL A 64 8.69 35.12 -6.05
N LYS A 65 8.94 35.84 -4.96
CA LYS A 65 10.30 36.13 -4.51
C LYS A 65 11.02 34.84 -4.06
N PRO A 66 12.24 34.57 -4.53
CA PRO A 66 13.04 33.39 -4.16
C PRO A 66 13.16 33.17 -2.64
N ASN A 67 13.00 31.93 -2.19
CA ASN A 67 13.19 31.49 -0.80
C ASN A 67 12.34 32.22 0.26
N THR A 68 11.33 32.98 -0.15
CA THR A 68 10.42 33.70 0.77
C THR A 68 9.00 33.13 0.74
N PHE A 69 8.79 32.02 0.05
CA PHE A 69 7.45 31.52 -0.22
C PHE A 69 6.65 31.27 1.06
N THR A 70 7.24 30.58 2.05
CA THR A 70 6.58 30.24 3.32
C THR A 70 6.06 31.47 4.07
N GLN A 71 6.79 32.60 4.00
CA GLN A 71 6.37 33.86 4.64
C GLN A 71 5.15 34.47 3.94
N ASN A 72 5.04 34.30 2.62
CA ASN A 72 4.00 34.88 1.78
C ASN A 72 2.83 33.92 1.51
N GLN A 73 2.89 32.68 2.01
CA GLN A 73 1.91 31.63 1.73
C GLN A 73 0.47 32.04 2.09
N GLY A 74 0.29 32.68 3.26
CA GLY A 74 -1.03 33.17 3.68
C GLY A 74 -1.63 34.19 2.71
N TYR A 75 -0.80 35.08 2.17
CA TYR A 75 -1.21 36.03 1.15
C TYR A 75 -1.65 35.32 -0.13
N TYR A 76 -0.88 34.35 -0.63
CA TYR A 76 -1.24 33.60 -1.84
C TYR A 76 -2.54 32.82 -1.68
N ILE A 77 -2.76 32.15 -0.54
CA ILE A 77 -4.02 31.47 -0.23
C ILE A 77 -5.18 32.47 -0.26
N SER A 78 -4.99 33.66 0.32
CA SER A 78 -6.04 34.68 0.33
C SER A 78 -6.40 35.17 -1.09
N GLU A 79 -5.42 35.30 -1.97
CA GLU A 79 -5.63 35.73 -3.36
C GLU A 79 -6.34 34.65 -4.19
N LEU A 80 -6.00 33.37 -3.99
CA LEU A 80 -6.70 32.24 -4.60
C LEU A 80 -8.16 32.18 -4.15
N LYS A 81 -8.42 32.38 -2.85
CA LYS A 81 -9.81 32.42 -2.33
C LYS A 81 -10.59 33.60 -2.91
N LYS A 82 -9.98 34.79 -3.02
CA LYS A 82 -10.62 35.94 -3.68
C LYS A 82 -10.95 35.66 -5.15
N LEU A 83 -10.05 34.99 -5.87
CA LEU A 83 -10.30 34.57 -7.25
C LEU A 83 -11.54 33.65 -7.32
N GLN A 84 -11.60 32.63 -6.46
CA GLN A 84 -12.73 31.70 -6.39
C GLN A 84 -14.05 32.39 -6.01
N THR A 85 -14.02 33.29 -5.01
CA THR A 85 -15.21 34.01 -4.54
C THR A 85 -15.77 34.97 -5.59
N ARG A 86 -14.92 35.68 -6.33
CA ARG A 86 -15.36 36.55 -7.44
C ARG A 86 -16.07 35.76 -8.52
N ASN A 87 -15.63 34.52 -8.74
CA ASN A 87 -16.24 33.60 -9.68
C ASN A 87 -16.41 34.20 -11.09
N GLU A 88 -15.38 34.90 -11.58
CA GLU A 88 -15.40 35.56 -12.88
C GLU A 88 -14.94 34.61 -13.99
N ARG A 89 -15.56 34.71 -15.18
CA ARG A 89 -15.15 33.94 -16.36
C ARG A 89 -13.78 34.39 -16.85
N GLU A 90 -13.00 33.44 -17.33
CA GLU A 90 -11.72 33.70 -18.02
C GLU A 90 -10.74 34.52 -17.17
N THR A 91 -10.66 34.19 -15.88
CA THR A 91 -9.75 34.82 -14.93
C THR A 91 -8.82 33.81 -14.26
N GLY A 92 -7.68 34.31 -13.81
CA GLY A 92 -6.72 33.50 -13.08
C GLY A 92 -5.68 34.32 -12.34
N ILE A 93 -4.74 33.62 -11.73
CA ILE A 93 -3.51 34.18 -11.16
C ILE A 93 -2.33 33.55 -11.88
N GLU A 94 -1.40 34.39 -12.31
CA GLU A 94 -0.10 34.00 -12.85
C GLU A 94 0.94 34.23 -11.76
N PHE A 95 1.50 33.14 -11.24
CA PHE A 95 2.66 33.16 -10.37
C PHE A 95 3.91 33.12 -11.23
N VAL A 96 4.59 34.25 -11.30
CA VAL A 96 5.85 34.42 -12.01
C VAL A 96 6.94 33.80 -11.16
N ILE A 97 7.50 32.69 -11.66
CA ILE A 97 8.67 32.01 -11.12
C ILE A 97 9.78 32.05 -12.17
N ASP A 98 11.02 32.19 -11.72
CA ASP A 98 12.21 32.27 -12.56
C ASP A 98 13.31 31.30 -12.08
N ASP A 99 14.49 31.40 -12.70
CA ASP A 99 15.67 30.60 -12.40
C ASP A 99 16.32 30.87 -11.04
N HIS A 100 15.88 31.92 -10.33
CA HIS A 100 16.32 32.22 -8.97
C HIS A 100 15.44 31.52 -7.92
N ASN A 101 14.24 31.05 -8.28
CA ASN A 101 13.39 30.30 -7.38
C ASN A 101 13.92 28.87 -7.13
N SER A 102 13.76 28.41 -5.90
CA SER A 102 14.16 27.05 -5.52
C SER A 102 13.08 26.02 -5.85
N TYR A 103 13.48 24.74 -5.92
CA TYR A 103 12.51 23.64 -6.00
C TYR A 103 11.50 23.70 -4.84
N LEU A 104 11.93 24.11 -3.64
CA LEU A 104 11.05 24.27 -2.48
C LEU A 104 9.99 25.35 -2.69
N ASP A 105 10.32 26.46 -3.35
CA ASP A 105 9.33 27.51 -3.68
C ASP A 105 8.25 26.95 -4.61
N PHE A 106 8.65 26.11 -5.58
CA PHE A 106 7.74 25.43 -6.48
C PHE A 106 6.85 24.39 -5.77
N ILE A 107 7.41 23.55 -4.88
CA ILE A 107 6.60 22.62 -4.06
C ILE A 107 5.61 23.38 -3.19
N ALA A 108 6.04 24.50 -2.62
CA ALA A 108 5.19 25.31 -1.76
C ALA A 108 4.04 25.96 -2.56
N LEU A 109 4.23 26.33 -3.83
CA LEU A 109 3.14 26.75 -4.73
C LEU A 109 2.08 25.66 -4.88
N ILE A 110 2.49 24.42 -5.17
CA ILE A 110 1.56 23.30 -5.34
C ILE A 110 0.81 23.01 -4.05
N ASN A 111 1.52 22.99 -2.92
CA ASN A 111 0.91 22.81 -1.61
C ASN A 111 -0.09 23.94 -1.28
N THR A 112 0.20 25.16 -1.73
CA THR A 112 -0.72 26.31 -1.59
C THR A 112 -1.98 26.12 -2.42
N MET A 113 -1.90 25.55 -3.62
CA MET A 113 -3.10 25.20 -4.40
C MET A 113 -3.98 24.21 -3.62
N GLN A 114 -3.36 23.17 -3.04
CA GLN A 114 -4.08 22.20 -2.22
C GLN A 114 -4.73 22.84 -0.98
N LEU A 115 -3.99 23.67 -0.24
CA LEU A 115 -4.51 24.37 0.95
C LEU A 115 -5.63 25.37 0.60
N ALA A 116 -5.56 25.98 -0.57
CA ALA A 116 -6.59 26.88 -1.09
C ALA A 116 -7.74 26.14 -1.80
N GLN A 117 -7.71 24.80 -1.87
CA GLN A 117 -8.66 23.99 -2.63
C GLN A 117 -8.80 24.44 -4.10
N GLN A 118 -7.70 24.93 -4.67
CA GLN A 118 -7.61 25.32 -6.07
C GLN A 118 -7.32 24.07 -6.90
N GLU A 119 -8.36 23.49 -7.49
CA GLU A 119 -8.27 22.24 -8.24
C GLU A 119 -7.58 22.40 -9.59
N THR A 120 -7.70 23.57 -10.22
CA THR A 120 -7.24 23.80 -11.58
C THR A 120 -6.05 24.75 -11.64
N TYR A 121 -4.90 24.19 -11.95
CA TYR A 121 -3.65 24.89 -12.16
C TYR A 121 -2.79 24.19 -13.22
N ALA A 122 -1.84 24.90 -13.81
CA ALA A 122 -0.94 24.39 -14.83
C ALA A 122 0.41 25.10 -14.77
N ILE A 123 1.43 24.47 -15.35
CA ILE A 123 2.77 25.04 -15.50
C ILE A 123 3.02 25.18 -17.00
N ASP A 124 3.40 26.37 -17.43
CA ASP A 124 3.66 26.66 -18.84
C ASP A 124 5.13 26.39 -19.19
N VAL A 125 5.50 25.11 -19.18
CA VAL A 125 6.90 24.66 -19.31
C VAL A 125 7.55 25.08 -20.63
N GLU A 126 6.78 25.28 -21.70
CA GLU A 126 7.33 25.53 -23.03
C GLU A 126 7.62 27.01 -23.32
N LYS A 127 6.87 27.94 -22.73
CA LYS A 127 6.96 29.37 -23.09
C LYS A 127 7.47 30.23 -21.95
N THR A 128 6.74 30.30 -20.85
CA THR A 128 7.05 31.22 -19.75
C THR A 128 7.77 30.56 -18.58
N GLY A 129 7.58 29.27 -18.37
CA GLY A 129 7.99 28.58 -17.15
C GLY A 129 7.16 28.98 -15.92
N HIS A 130 6.13 29.81 -16.07
CA HIS A 130 5.34 30.32 -14.96
C HIS A 130 4.26 29.32 -14.52
N PHE A 131 3.74 29.54 -13.30
CA PHE A 131 2.69 28.73 -12.70
C PHE A 131 1.35 29.46 -12.76
N PHE A 132 0.33 28.84 -13.34
CA PHE A 132 -0.98 29.44 -13.56
C PHE A 132 -2.04 28.75 -12.71
N ALA A 133 -2.78 29.52 -11.92
CA ALA A 133 -4.00 29.08 -11.27
C ALA A 133 -5.20 29.66 -12.04
N VAL A 134 -6.03 28.80 -12.64
CA VAL A 134 -7.17 29.21 -13.46
C VAL A 134 -8.47 28.97 -12.71
N HIS A 135 -9.40 29.93 -12.75
CA HIS A 135 -10.72 29.75 -12.16
C HIS A 135 -11.77 29.50 -13.24
N PHE A 136 -12.38 28.33 -13.20
CA PHE A 136 -13.54 28.04 -14.04
C PHE A 136 -14.80 28.54 -13.38
N TYR A 137 -15.56 29.34 -14.11
CA TYR A 137 -16.85 29.87 -13.67
C TYR A 137 -17.79 28.74 -13.21
N LYS A 138 -18.24 28.83 -11.96
CA LYS A 138 -19.23 27.94 -11.35
C LYS A 138 -20.59 28.64 -11.34
N ASP A 139 -21.45 28.29 -12.29
CA ASP A 139 -22.85 28.67 -12.32
C ASP A 139 -23.60 28.19 -11.06
N PRO A 140 -24.08 29.10 -10.19
CA PRO A 140 -24.75 28.71 -8.95
C PRO A 140 -26.05 27.93 -9.19
N ASN A 141 -26.62 28.01 -10.40
CA ASN A 141 -27.87 27.34 -10.75
C ASN A 141 -27.64 25.96 -11.39
N LYS A 142 -26.38 25.56 -11.61
CA LYS A 142 -26.05 24.24 -12.15
C LYS A 142 -25.32 23.43 -11.10
N ASN A 143 -25.83 22.23 -10.86
CA ASN A 143 -25.04 21.20 -10.19
C ASN A 143 -23.98 20.71 -11.17
N TYR A 144 -22.76 21.22 -11.02
CA TYR A 144 -21.61 20.64 -11.68
C TYR A 144 -21.38 19.26 -11.08
N ALA A 145 -21.60 18.22 -11.89
CA ALA A 145 -21.03 16.92 -11.58
C ALA A 145 -19.51 17.11 -11.55
N THR A 146 -18.91 16.94 -10.38
CA THR A 146 -17.46 16.84 -10.24
C THR A 146 -17.01 15.74 -11.20
N CYS A 147 -16.22 16.08 -12.22
CA CYS A 147 -15.49 15.07 -12.98
C CYS A 147 -14.57 14.37 -11.98
N GLY A 148 -15.02 13.21 -11.48
CA GLY A 148 -14.42 12.52 -10.34
C GLY A 148 -15.42 11.88 -9.36
N GLY A 149 -16.72 11.78 -9.68
CA GLY A 149 -17.70 11.24 -8.74
C GLY A 149 -18.91 10.53 -9.35
N THR A 150 -18.71 9.64 -10.32
CA THR A 150 -19.60 8.47 -10.44
C THR A 150 -18.85 7.28 -9.85
N VAL A 151 -19.34 6.76 -8.73
CA VAL A 151 -19.08 5.40 -8.28
C VAL A 151 -19.86 4.46 -9.20
N GLY A 152 -19.48 4.45 -10.48
CA GLY A 152 -19.94 3.53 -11.50
C GLY A 152 -18.70 2.92 -12.12
N PRO A 153 -18.72 1.64 -12.51
CA PRO A 153 -17.54 0.99 -13.06
C PRO A 153 -17.12 1.73 -14.32
N ASP A 154 -16.00 2.45 -14.24
CA ASP A 154 -15.39 3.09 -15.39
C ASP A 154 -14.96 1.99 -16.36
N PRO A 155 -15.48 1.95 -17.61
CA PRO A 155 -15.17 0.88 -18.55
C PRO A 155 -13.71 0.90 -19.04
N TYR A 156 -12.93 1.94 -18.75
CA TYR A 156 -11.54 2.10 -19.20
C TYR A 156 -10.50 1.99 -18.09
N TYR A 157 -10.91 2.09 -16.82
CA TYR A 157 -10.06 1.68 -15.71
C TYR A 157 -10.33 0.21 -15.40
N LYS A 158 -9.51 -0.69 -15.95
CA LYS A 158 -9.31 -1.99 -15.30
C LYS A 158 -8.97 -1.67 -13.85
N GLU A 159 -9.81 -2.13 -12.92
CA GLU A 159 -9.52 -2.13 -11.50
C GLU A 159 -8.03 -2.42 -11.35
N ARG A 160 -7.26 -1.46 -10.83
CA ARG A 160 -5.95 -1.82 -10.30
C ARG A 160 -6.30 -2.90 -9.31
N GLU A 161 -5.84 -4.12 -9.55
CA GLU A 161 -5.98 -5.23 -8.62
C GLU A 161 -5.28 -4.81 -7.33
N THR A 162 -6.01 -4.08 -6.49
CA THR A 162 -5.58 -3.75 -5.16
C THR A 162 -5.47 -5.11 -4.50
N LYS A 163 -4.24 -5.51 -4.17
CA LYS A 163 -3.95 -6.75 -3.48
C LYS A 163 -4.66 -6.71 -2.13
N ASN A 164 -5.91 -7.13 -2.13
CA ASN A 164 -6.77 -7.09 -0.98
C ASN A 164 -6.48 -8.37 -0.21
N PHE A 165 -5.59 -8.28 0.77
CA PHE A 165 -5.14 -9.42 1.57
C PHE A 165 -6.26 -10.08 2.38
N SER A 166 -7.43 -9.44 2.44
CA SER A 166 -8.65 -9.96 3.06
C SER A 166 -9.37 -11.02 2.22
N ASP A 167 -9.07 -11.11 0.91
CA ASP A 167 -9.61 -12.13 0.01
C ASP A 167 -8.53 -13.16 -0.35
N PRO A 168 -8.56 -14.36 0.25
CA PRO A 168 -7.53 -15.37 0.04
C PRO A 168 -7.48 -15.87 -1.42
N GLU A 169 -8.59 -15.84 -2.16
CA GLU A 169 -8.60 -16.26 -3.56
C GLU A 169 -7.86 -15.28 -4.46
N ASN A 170 -8.06 -13.98 -4.22
CA ASN A 170 -7.41 -12.91 -4.95
C ASN A 170 -5.90 -12.87 -4.67
N VAL A 171 -5.50 -13.14 -3.42
CA VAL A 171 -4.08 -13.26 -3.06
C VAL A 171 -3.40 -14.40 -3.82
N ILE A 172 -4.02 -15.59 -3.86
CA ILE A 172 -3.49 -16.78 -4.56
C ILE A 172 -3.35 -16.56 -6.07
N LYS A 173 -4.34 -15.91 -6.70
CA LYS A 173 -4.30 -15.62 -8.15
C LYS A 173 -3.18 -14.64 -8.52
N ASN A 174 -2.86 -13.72 -7.62
CA ASN A 174 -1.89 -12.64 -7.86
C ASN A 174 -0.50 -12.89 -7.27
N LEU A 175 -0.26 -14.11 -6.78
CA LEU A 175 1.05 -14.54 -6.31
C LEU A 175 1.98 -14.78 -7.51
N PRO A 176 3.21 -14.21 -7.50
CA PRO A 176 4.17 -14.45 -8.58
C PRO A 176 4.53 -15.94 -8.66
N LYS A 177 4.79 -16.46 -9.87
CA LYS A 177 5.09 -17.89 -10.12
C LYS A 177 6.19 -18.43 -9.18
N GLN A 178 7.14 -17.57 -8.84
CA GLN A 178 8.26 -17.87 -7.94
C GLN A 178 7.81 -18.22 -6.51
N ALA A 179 6.71 -17.63 -6.03
CA ALA A 179 6.18 -17.89 -4.69
C ALA A 179 5.66 -19.32 -4.52
N PHE A 180 5.16 -19.94 -5.61
CA PHE A 180 4.73 -21.34 -5.58
C PHE A 180 5.88 -22.32 -5.31
N TYR A 181 7.11 -22.01 -5.78
CA TYR A 181 8.28 -22.84 -5.45
C TYR A 181 8.65 -22.76 -3.97
N ILE A 182 8.50 -21.58 -3.36
CA ILE A 182 8.74 -21.39 -1.92
C ILE A 182 7.68 -22.14 -1.11
N LEU A 183 6.39 -22.03 -1.48
CA LEU A 183 5.30 -22.75 -0.83
C LEU A 183 5.46 -24.27 -0.95
N PHE A 184 5.81 -24.75 -2.15
CA PHE A 184 6.07 -26.17 -2.40
C PHE A 184 7.26 -26.68 -1.59
N GLY A 185 8.36 -25.92 -1.55
CA GLY A 185 9.54 -26.25 -0.73
C GLY A 185 9.21 -26.31 0.76
N PHE A 186 8.41 -25.37 1.26
CA PHE A 186 7.92 -25.39 2.64
C PHE A 186 7.09 -26.64 2.94
N LEU A 187 6.10 -26.95 2.10
CA LEU A 187 5.25 -28.13 2.25
C LEU A 187 6.05 -29.44 2.18
N PHE A 188 7.07 -29.50 1.31
CA PHE A 188 7.96 -30.64 1.20
C PHE A 188 8.76 -30.85 2.50
N LEU A 189 9.33 -29.79 3.07
CA LEU A 189 10.05 -29.85 4.35
C LEU A 189 9.12 -30.25 5.50
N VAL A 190 7.89 -29.74 5.54
CA VAL A 190 6.87 -30.13 6.51
C VAL A 190 6.56 -31.63 6.40
N ASN A 191 6.34 -32.14 5.18
CA ASN A 191 6.05 -33.56 4.96
C ASN A 191 7.23 -34.48 5.37
N MET A 192 8.47 -34.07 5.08
CA MET A 192 9.66 -34.76 5.56
C MET A 192 9.75 -34.75 7.09
N SER A 193 9.45 -33.62 7.73
CA SER A 193 9.48 -33.50 9.20
C SER A 193 8.43 -34.38 9.88
N MET A 194 7.23 -34.50 9.30
CA MET A 194 6.16 -35.38 9.78
C MET A 194 6.54 -36.86 9.64
N SER A 195 7.25 -37.21 8.57
CA SER A 195 7.77 -38.57 8.37
C SER A 195 8.87 -38.93 9.39
N ALA A 196 9.73 -37.97 9.73
CA ALA A 196 10.74 -38.15 10.79
C ALA A 196 10.08 -38.32 12.18
N LEU A 197 9.07 -37.53 12.47
CA LEU A 197 8.25 -37.66 13.69
C LEU A 197 7.59 -39.03 13.80
N LYS A 198 6.95 -39.51 12.73
CA LYS A 198 6.28 -40.81 12.71
C LYS A 198 7.24 -41.97 13.01
N LYS A 199 8.49 -41.89 12.52
CA LYS A 199 9.53 -42.87 12.82
C LYS A 199 9.93 -42.85 14.31
N ILE A 200 10.05 -41.67 14.90
CA ILE A 200 10.37 -41.50 16.33
C ILE A 200 9.23 -42.03 17.22
N PHE A 201 7.97 -41.75 16.88
CA PHE A 201 6.82 -42.28 17.62
C PHE A 201 6.72 -43.81 17.55
N ARG A 202 6.87 -44.41 16.35
CA ARG A 202 6.88 -45.87 16.18
C ARG A 202 8.04 -46.55 16.91
N SER A 203 9.22 -45.93 16.94
CA SER A 203 10.39 -46.45 17.67
C SER A 203 10.17 -46.43 19.18
N LYS A 204 9.54 -45.37 19.72
CA LYS A 204 9.14 -45.32 21.14
C LYS A 204 8.11 -46.39 21.47
N GLU A 205 7.11 -46.58 20.63
CA GLU A 205 6.07 -47.60 20.80
C GLU A 205 6.65 -49.02 20.84
N LYS A 206 7.59 -49.33 19.94
CA LYS A 206 8.34 -50.61 19.98
C LYS A 206 9.19 -50.78 21.24
N HIS A 207 9.89 -49.74 21.69
CA HIS A 207 10.67 -49.81 22.92
C HIS A 207 9.82 -49.89 24.20
N LEU A 208 8.60 -49.37 24.19
CA LEU A 208 7.62 -49.59 25.25
C LEU A 208 7.15 -51.05 25.25
N TYR A 209 6.77 -51.59 24.08
CA TYR A 209 6.40 -53.00 23.93
C TYR A 209 7.51 -53.97 24.33
N GLU A 210 8.76 -53.68 23.97
CA GLU A 210 9.93 -54.51 24.28
C GLU A 210 10.30 -54.44 25.78
N LYS A 211 10.07 -53.30 26.43
CA LYS A 211 10.19 -53.19 27.90
C LYS A 211 9.07 -53.93 28.62
N ASP A 212 7.84 -53.88 28.10
CA ASP A 212 6.71 -54.61 28.68
C ASP A 212 6.89 -56.13 28.52
N VAL A 213 7.48 -56.59 27.40
CA VAL A 213 7.84 -58.01 27.17
C VAL A 213 9.04 -58.46 28.02
N LEU A 214 10.04 -57.60 28.24
CA LEU A 214 11.15 -57.89 29.16
C LEU A 214 10.72 -57.86 30.64
N LEU A 215 9.70 -57.08 30.99
CA LEU A 215 9.07 -57.08 32.32
C LEU A 215 8.06 -58.22 32.49
N SER A 216 7.49 -58.76 31.41
CA SER A 216 6.60 -59.94 31.45
C SER A 216 7.34 -61.29 31.31
N GLY A 217 8.67 -61.28 31.16
CA GLY A 217 9.52 -62.48 31.18
C GLY A 217 9.74 -63.05 32.58
N THR A 218 9.33 -62.33 33.61
CA THR A 218 9.20 -62.84 34.97
C THR A 218 7.74 -62.71 35.39
N ASP A 219 7.12 -63.88 35.55
CA ASP A 219 5.85 -64.14 36.22
C ASP A 219 4.57 -64.01 35.38
N GLN A 220 4.07 -65.17 34.96
CA GLN A 220 2.67 -65.40 34.66
C GLN A 220 1.84 -65.09 35.91
N ARG A 221 1.01 -64.04 35.86
CA ARG A 221 -0.44 -64.14 36.18
C ARG A 221 -1.18 -62.80 36.09
N CYS A 222 -2.44 -62.94 35.69
CA CYS A 222 -3.58 -62.04 35.92
C CYS A 222 -3.83 -60.90 34.91
N TYR A 223 -4.82 -61.16 34.05
CA TYR A 223 -5.92 -60.29 33.62
C TYR A 223 -6.04 -58.94 34.37
N TYR A 224 -6.23 -57.83 33.64
CA TYR A 224 -7.53 -57.20 33.43
C TYR A 224 -7.43 -56.01 32.46
N SER A 225 -8.46 -55.91 31.62
CA SER A 225 -8.82 -54.76 30.80
C SER A 225 -9.07 -53.51 31.67
N ALA A 226 -8.52 -52.36 31.26
CA ALA A 226 -9.03 -51.06 31.70
C ALA A 226 -8.68 -49.97 30.67
N THR A 227 -9.65 -49.71 29.78
CA THR A 227 -9.80 -48.44 29.07
C THR A 227 -9.97 -47.32 30.09
N VAL A 228 -9.10 -46.31 30.09
CA VAL A 228 -9.34 -45.06 30.81
C VAL A 228 -9.08 -43.88 29.88
N LEU A 229 -10.18 -43.35 29.35
CA LEU A 229 -10.33 -41.98 28.88
C LEU A 229 -10.12 -41.04 30.08
N VAL A 230 -9.27 -40.02 29.95
CA VAL A 230 -9.37 -38.80 30.77
C VAL A 230 -9.30 -37.58 29.85
N LEU A 231 -10.46 -36.96 29.70
CA LEU A 231 -10.66 -35.60 29.19
C LEU A 231 -9.93 -34.61 30.11
N TRP A 232 -9.21 -33.65 29.52
CA TRP A 232 -8.64 -32.52 30.25
C TRP A 232 -9.36 -31.25 29.79
N GLN A 233 -10.19 -30.68 30.68
CA GLN A 233 -10.74 -29.33 30.56
C GLN A 233 -9.67 -28.30 30.98
N PRO A 234 -9.65 -27.10 30.37
CA PRO A 234 -8.79 -26.01 30.79
C PRO A 234 -9.50 -25.13 31.84
N GLU A 235 -8.76 -24.65 32.83
CA GLU A 235 -9.18 -23.53 33.68
C GLU A 235 -8.23 -22.33 33.49
N VAL A 236 -8.89 -21.19 33.25
CA VAL A 236 -8.54 -19.75 33.44
C VAL A 236 -7.20 -19.24 32.92
#